data_AF-A0A1A8HME6-F1
#
_entry.id   AF-A0A1A8HME6-F1
#
_cell.length_a   1.000
_cell.length_b   1.000
_cell.length_c   1.000
_cell.angle_alpha   90.00
_cell.angle_beta   90.00
_cell.angle_gamma   90.00
#
_symmetry.space_group_name_H-M   'P 1'
#
loop_
_entity.id
_entity.type
_entity.pdbx_description
1 polymer ?
#
loop_
_entity_poly.entity_id
_entity_poly.type
_entity_poly.pdbx_seq_one_letter_code
_entity_poly.pdbx_strand_id
1 'polypeptide(L)' 'APTHVQVTVQRGRSLRGKGKHGTSDVYTIIQLGKEKYSTGVAEKTTEPEWHEECSFELQPGVLESRE' A
#
# COMPACT_ATOMS: atom_id res chain seq x y z
N ALA A 1 10.63 -12.40 18.72
CA ALA A 1 9.37 -11.95 18.09
C ALA A 1 9.66 -11.48 16.66
N PRO A 2 8.68 -11.46 15.74
CA PRO A 2 8.86 -10.88 14.40
C PRO A 2 9.38 -9.44 14.49
N THR A 3 10.33 -9.09 13.64
CA THR A 3 10.96 -7.75 13.60
C THR A 3 10.52 -6.93 12.39
N HIS A 4 9.92 -7.56 11.39
CA HIS A 4 9.52 -6.91 10.15
C HIS A 4 8.15 -7.40 9.68
N VAL A 5 7.47 -6.56 8.90
CA VAL A 5 6.27 -6.91 8.13
C VAL A 5 6.55 -6.66 6.67
N GLN A 6 6.32 -7.68 5.84
CA GLN A 6 6.37 -7.57 4.39
C GLN A 6 4.95 -7.35 3.85
N VAL A 7 4.80 -6.39 2.95
CA VAL A 7 3.54 -6.03 2.33
C VAL A 7 3.71 -6.07 0.81
N THR A 8 2.89 -6.88 0.15
CA THR A 8 2.78 -6.89 -1.32
C THR A 8 1.47 -6.22 -1.73
N VAL A 9 1.55 -5.11 -2.46
CA VAL A 9 0.39 -4.46 -3.08
C VAL A 9 0.09 -5.17 -4.38
N GLN A 10 -0.97 -5.97 -4.39
CA GLN A 10 -1.39 -6.69 -5.59
C GLN A 10 -2.03 -5.74 -6.60
N ARG A 11 -3.27 -5.31 -6.31
CA ARG A 11 -4.08 -4.49 -7.22
C ARG A 11 -5.21 -3.76 -6.51
N GLY A 12 -5.69 -2.68 -7.12
CA GLY A 12 -6.96 -2.04 -6.81
C GLY A 12 -8.04 -2.47 -7.81
N ARG A 13 -9.30 -2.48 -7.38
CA ARG A 13 -10.42 -2.81 -8.27
C ARG A 13 -11.59 -1.85 -8.08
N SER A 14 -12.27 -1.55 -9.18
CA SER A 14 -13.48 -0.74 -9.25
C SER A 14 -13.34 0.61 -8.55
N LEU A 15 -12.18 1.24 -8.73
CA LEU A 15 -11.91 2.56 -8.15
C LEU A 15 -12.77 3.62 -8.81
N ARG A 16 -13.17 4.63 -8.03
CA ARG A 16 -13.90 5.77 -8.58
C ARG A 16 -12.95 6.65 -9.39
N GLY A 17 -13.11 6.65 -10.71
CA GLY A 17 -12.41 7.61 -11.57
C GLY A 17 -12.97 9.03 -11.43
N LYS A 18 -12.06 10.00 -11.35
CA LYS A 18 -12.38 11.44 -11.23
C LYS A 18 -11.88 12.28 -12.43
N GLY A 19 -11.11 11.68 -13.32
CA GLY A 19 -10.53 12.34 -14.50
C GLY A 19 -11.37 12.19 -15.76
N LYS A 20 -10.80 12.64 -16.88
CA LYS A 20 -11.41 12.49 -18.21
C LYS A 20 -11.63 11.00 -18.50
N HIS A 21 -12.74 10.67 -19.15
CA HIS A 21 -13.13 9.28 -19.46
C HIS A 21 -13.39 8.37 -18.25
N GLY A 22 -13.57 8.95 -17.05
CA GLY A 22 -13.91 8.17 -15.86
C GLY A 22 -12.75 7.36 -15.29
N THR A 23 -11.50 7.81 -15.51
CA THR A 23 -10.29 7.18 -14.97
C THR A 23 -9.47 8.16 -14.12
N SER A 24 -8.43 7.69 -13.44
CA SER A 24 -7.50 8.52 -12.65
C SER A 24 -6.08 7.97 -12.72
N ASP A 25 -5.10 8.82 -12.46
CA ASP A 25 -3.74 8.37 -12.14
C ASP A 25 -3.73 8.00 -10.66
N VAL A 26 -3.43 6.74 -10.37
CA VAL A 26 -3.65 6.13 -9.04
C VAL A 26 -2.36 5.53 -8.49
N TYR A 27 -2.18 5.64 -7.18
CA TYR A 27 -1.09 5.03 -6.42
C TYR A 27 -1.60 4.69 -5.03
N THR A 28 -0.90 3.80 -4.33
CA THR A 28 -1.23 3.39 -2.96
C THR A 28 -0.13 3.84 -2.01
N ILE A 29 -0.51 4.40 -0.86
CA ILE A 29 0.41 4.66 0.25
C ILE A 29 0.18 3.60 1.33
N ILE A 30 1.24 2.94 1.75
CA ILE A 30 1.27 2.03 2.90
C ILE A 30 2.07 2.73 3.99
N GLN A 31 1.56 2.74 5.22
CA GLN A 31 2.19 3.44 6.33
C GLN A 31 2.22 2.54 7.58
N LEU A 32 3.40 2.43 8.20
CA LEU A 32 3.58 1.85 9.53
C LEU A 32 4.29 2.87 10.43
N GLY A 33 3.57 3.40 11.41
CA GLY A 33 4.09 4.46 12.27
C GLY A 33 4.51 5.69 11.46
N LYS A 34 5.81 6.00 11.44
CA LYS A 34 6.39 7.13 10.69
C LYS A 34 6.87 6.74 9.28
N GLU A 35 7.04 5.44 9.01
CA GLU A 35 7.51 4.95 7.73
C GLU A 35 6.36 4.89 6.72
N LYS A 36 6.67 5.28 5.48
CA LYS A 36 5.73 5.29 4.37
C LYS A 36 6.38 4.70 3.13
N TYR A 37 5.61 3.89 2.43
CA TYR A 37 5.91 3.43 1.08
C TYR A 37 4.80 3.90 0.15
N SER A 38 5.16 4.31 -1.07
CA SER A 38 4.21 4.60 -2.13
C SER A 38 4.52 3.74 -3.33
N THR A 39 3.51 3.12 -3.93
CA THR A 39 3.67 2.40 -5.19
C THR A 39 4.02 3.36 -6.34
N GLY A 40 4.41 2.81 -7.48
CA GLY A 40 4.33 3.51 -8.74
C GLY A 40 2.93 4.05 -9.04
N VAL A 41 2.86 5.08 -9.88
CA VAL A 41 1.60 5.63 -10.37
C VAL A 41 1.13 4.79 -11.56
N ALA A 42 -0.05 4.19 -11.44
CA ALA A 42 -0.76 3.58 -12.56
C ALA A 42 -1.65 4.65 -13.21
N GLU A 43 -1.35 5.01 -14.45
CA GLU A 43 -2.04 6.11 -15.13
C GLU A 43 -3.42 5.70 -15.66
N LYS A 44 -4.36 6.65 -15.66
CA LYS A 44 -5.67 6.56 -16.33
C LYS A 44 -6.39 5.22 -16.17
N THR A 45 -6.43 4.68 -14.95
CA THR A 45 -7.09 3.40 -14.68
C THR A 45 -8.00 3.47 -13.44
N THR A 46 -8.97 2.57 -13.39
CA THR A 46 -9.77 2.25 -12.19
C THR A 46 -9.49 0.85 -11.66
N GLU A 47 -8.61 0.10 -12.34
CA GLU A 47 -8.22 -1.28 -12.07
C GLU A 47 -6.67 -1.39 -12.10
N PRO A 48 -5.94 -0.69 -11.21
CA PRO A 48 -4.48 -0.73 -11.21
C PRO A 48 -3.92 -2.05 -10.69
N GLU A 49 -2.87 -2.58 -11.31
CA GLU A 49 -2.10 -3.73 -10.85
C GLU A 49 -0.64 -3.30 -10.64
N TRP A 50 -0.09 -3.55 -9.45
CA TRP A 50 1.26 -3.11 -9.08
C TRP A 50 2.19 -4.29 -8.84
N HIS A 51 1.73 -5.28 -8.07
CA HIS A 51 2.56 -6.39 -7.58
C HIS A 51 3.87 -5.92 -6.92
N GLU A 52 3.83 -4.73 -6.32
CA GLU A 52 4.97 -4.08 -5.68
C GLU A 52 5.08 -4.55 -4.21
N GLU A 53 6.31 -4.78 -3.77
CA GLU A 53 6.60 -5.27 -2.42
C GLU A 53 7.41 -4.24 -1.63
N CYS A 54 7.08 -4.11 -0.34
CA CYS A 54 7.84 -3.32 0.61
C CYS A 54 7.91 -4.03 1.97
N SER A 55 8.88 -3.65 2.79
CA SER A 55 9.06 -4.16 4.15
C SER A 55 9.13 -2.99 5.12
N PHE A 56 8.57 -3.18 6.31
CA PHE A 56 8.59 -2.22 7.40
C PHE A 56 9.14 -2.86 8.66
N GLU A 57 9.91 -2.10 9.45
CA GLU A 57 10.41 -2.56 10.73
C GLU A 57 9.35 -2.38 11.82
N LEU A 58 9.18 -3.40 12.66
CA LEU A 58 8.28 -3.37 13.81
C LEU A 58 8.98 -2.72 15.00
N GLN A 59 8.28 -1.79 15.66
CA GLN A 59 8.77 -1.26 16.93
C GLN A 59 8.82 -2.39 17.97
N PRO A 60 9.86 -2.43 18.83
CA PRO A 60 9.95 -3.40 19.91
C PRO A 60 8.68 -3.41 20.77
N GLY A 61 8.21 -4.60 21.16
CA GLY A 61 7.03 -4.77 22.02
C GLY A 61 5.66 -4.61 21.32
N VAL A 62 5.60 -4.25 20.03
CA VAL A 62 4.30 -4.09 19.30
C VAL A 62 3.49 -5.38 19.25
N LEU A 63 4.15 -6.52 19.17
CA LEU A 63 3.49 -7.83 19.07
C LEU A 63 3.45 -8.58 20.41
N GLU A 64 3.94 -7.98 21.49
CA GLU A 64 3.84 -8.59 22.82
C GLU A 64 2.40 -8.42 23.32
N SER A 65 1.71 -9.54 23.56
CA SER A 65 0.35 -9.56 24.07
C SER A 65 0.30 -8.91 25.44
N ARG A 66 -0.64 -7.98 25.63
CA ARG A 66 -0.99 -7.47 26.96
C ARG A 66 -1.79 -8.56 27.68
N GLU A 67 -1.09 -9.43 28.39
CA GLU A 67 -1.70 -10.25 29.45
C GLU A 67 -2.12 -9.38 30.64
#